data_AF-A0A2D8Q3C3-F1
#
_entry.id   AF-A0A2D8Q3C3-F1
#
_cell.length_a   1.000
_cell.length_b   1.000
_cell.length_c   1.000
_cell.angle_alpha   90.00
_cell.angle_beta   90.00
_cell.angle_gamma   90.00
#
_symmetry.space_group_name_H-M   'P 1'
#
loop_
_entity.id
_entity.type
_entity.pdbx_description
1 polymer ?
#
loop_
_entity_poly.entity_id
_entity_poly.type
_entity_poly.pdbx_seq_one_letter_code
_entity_poly.pdbx_strand_id
1 'polypeptide(L)'
;MSTFDNRERAEENRFAHDQELAFKARVKRARLLAAWAGPQIGRTDIAAYGDELIDADMKEPGDEDIIARLLADFAAANVETSRHVVEIQLQRLGEEAKAAVLAQG
;
A
#
# COMPACT_ATOMS: atom_id res chain seq x y z
N MET A 1 32.51 -22.78 12.15
CA MET A 1 31.13 -22.31 11.83
C MET A 1 30.19 -23.43 12.19
N SER A 2 29.24 -23.18 13.09
CA SER A 2 28.28 -24.17 13.61
C SER A 2 27.00 -24.16 12.77
N THR A 3 26.30 -25.29 12.71
CA THR A 3 24.99 -25.44 12.03
C THR A 3 23.94 -24.44 12.54
N PHE A 4 24.07 -23.98 13.80
CA PHE A 4 23.20 -22.98 14.40
C PHE A 4 23.42 -21.57 13.82
N ASP A 5 24.68 -21.18 13.60
CA ASP A 5 25.08 -19.89 13.02
C ASP A 5 24.55 -19.74 11.57
N ASN A 6 24.57 -20.83 10.82
CA ASN A 6 24.00 -20.88 9.46
C ASN A 6 22.47 -20.76 9.42
N ARG A 7 21.76 -21.19 10.48
CA ARG A 7 20.29 -21.07 10.56
C ARG A 7 19.88 -19.65 10.94
N GLU A 8 20.57 -19.06 11.92
CA GLU A 8 20.33 -17.68 12.36
C GLU A 8 20.44 -16.70 11.17
N ARG A 9 21.55 -16.77 10.41
CA ARG A 9 21.73 -15.91 9.23
C ARG A 9 20.72 -16.17 8.10
N ALA A 10 20.25 -17.41 7.96
CA ALA A 10 19.22 -17.73 6.96
C ALA A 10 17.85 -17.15 7.33
N GLU A 11 17.47 -17.20 8.61
CA GLU A 11 16.23 -16.62 9.11
C GLU A 11 16.26 -15.09 9.08
N GLU A 12 17.38 -14.45 9.43
CA GLU A 12 17.55 -12.99 9.33
C GLU A 12 17.43 -12.50 7.88
N ASN A 13 18.11 -13.17 6.94
CA ASN A 13 18.05 -12.81 5.52
C ASN A 13 16.63 -12.99 4.96
N ARG A 14 15.93 -14.07 5.36
CA ARG A 14 14.54 -14.30 4.97
C ARG A 14 13.63 -13.20 5.52
N PHE A 15 13.76 -12.87 6.80
CA PHE A 15 12.96 -11.84 7.43
C PHE A 15 13.16 -10.46 6.79
N ALA A 16 14.42 -10.09 6.51
CA ALA A 16 14.73 -8.84 5.81
C ALA A 16 14.12 -8.80 4.40
N HIS A 17 14.19 -9.91 3.67
CA HIS A 17 13.58 -10.03 2.35
C HIS A 17 12.05 -9.92 2.40
N ASP A 18 11.41 -10.63 3.34
CA ASP A 18 9.96 -10.60 3.50
C ASP A 18 9.46 -9.20 3.90
N GLN A 19 10.20 -8.48 4.75
CA GLN A 19 9.91 -7.08 5.07
C GLN A 19 10.08 -6.15 3.87
N GLU A 20 11.13 -6.34 3.07
CA GLU A 20 11.36 -5.56 1.86
C GLU A 20 10.22 -5.76 0.84
N LEU A 21 9.80 -7.00 0.62
CA LEU A 21 8.67 -7.33 -0.27
C LEU A 21 7.37 -6.72 0.25
N ALA A 22 7.10 -6.81 1.56
CA ALA A 22 5.92 -6.22 2.17
C ALA A 22 5.89 -4.69 2.02
N PHE A 23 7.03 -4.03 2.23
CA PHE A 23 7.18 -2.59 2.04
C PHE A 23 6.92 -2.18 0.58
N LYS A 24 7.56 -2.88 -0.38
CA LYS A 24 7.33 -2.65 -1.82
C LYS A 24 5.87 -2.85 -2.20
N ALA A 25 5.19 -3.85 -1.63
CA ALA A 25 3.78 -4.10 -1.88
C ALA A 25 2.89 -2.97 -1.35
N ARG A 26 3.17 -2.43 -0.15
CA ARG A 26 2.44 -1.27 0.39
C ARG A 26 2.59 -0.03 -0.48
N VAL A 27 3.83 0.29 -0.87
CA VAL A 27 4.13 1.41 -1.78
C VAL A 27 3.38 1.25 -3.12
N LYS A 28 3.40 0.05 -3.69
CA LYS A 28 2.69 -0.25 -4.94
C LYS A 28 1.17 -0.12 -4.79
N ARG A 29 0.60 -0.62 -3.68
CA ARG A 29 -0.83 -0.53 -3.36
C ARG A 29 -1.28 0.94 -3.26
N ALA A 30 -0.54 1.78 -2.55
CA ALA A 30 -0.86 3.20 -2.41
C ALA A 30 -0.86 3.94 -3.77
N ARG A 31 0.11 3.62 -4.65
CA ARG A 31 0.14 4.17 -6.02
C ARG A 31 -1.04 3.71 -6.87
N LEU A 32 -1.46 2.46 -6.74
CA LEU A 32 -2.65 1.95 -7.43
C LEU A 32 -3.92 2.64 -6.91
N LEU A 33 -4.02 2.85 -5.59
CA LEU A 33 -5.14 3.57 -4.97
C LEU A 33 -5.19 5.03 -5.45
N ALA A 34 -4.06 5.71 -5.57
CA ALA A 34 -4.00 7.06 -6.13
C ALA A 34 -4.48 7.09 -7.60
N ALA A 35 -4.09 6.11 -8.41
CA ALA A 35 -4.55 6.00 -9.79
C ALA A 35 -6.07 5.72 -9.89
N TRP A 36 -6.64 5.04 -8.90
CA TRP A 36 -8.08 4.79 -8.82
C TRP A 36 -8.87 6.00 -8.30
N ALA A 37 -8.46 6.59 -7.17
CA ALA A 37 -9.19 7.67 -6.52
C ALA A 37 -8.95 9.03 -7.19
N GLY A 38 -7.73 9.31 -7.64
CA GLY A 38 -7.33 10.61 -8.18
C GLY A 38 -8.25 11.14 -9.28
N PRO A 39 -8.57 10.37 -10.33
CA PRO A 39 -9.48 10.82 -11.39
C PRO A 39 -10.90 11.11 -10.89
N GLN A 40 -11.36 10.40 -9.85
CA GLN A 40 -12.70 10.59 -9.28
C GLN A 40 -12.80 11.91 -8.50
N ILE A 41 -11.72 12.27 -7.79
CA ILE A 41 -11.64 13.53 -7.03
C ILE A 41 -11.09 14.71 -7.86
N GLY A 42 -10.90 14.53 -9.17
CA GLY A 42 -10.42 15.57 -10.07
C GLY A 42 -8.92 15.91 -9.93
N ARG A 43 -8.13 15.08 -9.25
CA ARG A 43 -6.66 15.20 -9.20
C ARG A 43 -6.05 14.80 -10.54
N THR A 44 -5.14 15.61 -11.05
CA THR A 44 -4.39 15.34 -12.29
C THR A 44 -2.95 14.90 -12.01
N ASP A 45 -2.46 15.22 -10.82
CA ASP A 45 -1.15 14.94 -10.23
C ASP A 45 -1.11 13.58 -9.52
N ILE A 46 -1.54 12.51 -10.21
CA ILE A 46 -1.68 11.15 -9.65
C ILE A 46 -0.39 10.64 -8.97
N ALA A 47 0.77 10.97 -9.53
CA ALA A 47 2.06 10.57 -8.96
C ALA A 47 2.29 11.21 -7.57
N ALA A 48 2.05 12.53 -7.46
CA ALA A 48 2.18 13.25 -6.19
C ALA A 48 1.14 12.77 -5.18
N TYR A 49 -0.10 12.52 -5.64
CA TYR A 49 -1.13 11.94 -4.77
C TYR A 49 -0.75 10.53 -4.27
N GLY A 50 -0.08 9.74 -5.11
CA GLY A 50 0.49 8.45 -4.71
C GLY A 50 1.49 8.59 -3.56
N ASP A 51 2.40 9.56 -3.64
CA ASP A 51 3.38 9.81 -2.59
C ASP A 51 2.71 10.30 -1.29
N GLU A 52 1.69 11.17 -1.38
CA GLU A 52 0.87 11.57 -0.23
C GLU A 52 0.17 10.37 0.46
N LEU A 53 -0.34 9.41 -0.32
CA LEU A 53 -0.97 8.20 0.22
C LEU A 53 0.06 7.21 0.80
N ILE A 54 1.26 7.13 0.23
CA ILE A 54 2.37 6.34 0.78
C ILE A 54 2.73 6.86 2.17
N ASP A 55 2.89 8.17 2.31
CA ASP A 55 3.21 8.80 3.61
C ASP A 55 2.07 8.59 4.64
N ALA A 56 0.82 8.52 4.18
CA ALA A 56 -0.32 8.22 5.05
C ALA A 56 -0.31 6.75 5.54
N ASP A 57 -0.04 5.77 4.66
CA ASP A 57 -0.03 4.33 4.95
C ASP A 57 1.10 3.90 5.90
N MET A 58 2.09 4.77 6.15
CA MET A 58 3.27 4.47 6.99
C MET A 58 3.15 4.96 8.43
N LYS A 59 2.08 5.67 8.79
CA LYS A 59 1.94 6.27 10.13
C LYS A 59 1.58 5.23 11.19
N GLU A 60 0.54 4.45 10.95
CA GLU A 60 0.09 3.42 11.88
C GLU A 60 0.03 2.03 11.23
N PRO A 61 0.21 0.96 12.02
CA PRO A 61 0.01 -0.39 11.53
C PRO A 61 -1.47 -0.62 11.20
N GLY A 62 -1.76 -0.88 9.93
CA GLY A 62 -3.09 -1.23 9.46
C GLY A 62 -3.46 -0.42 8.21
N ASP A 63 -4.74 -0.46 7.86
CA ASP A 63 -5.28 0.21 6.68
C ASP A 63 -6.14 1.43 7.03
N GLU A 64 -6.28 1.75 8.32
CA GLU A 64 -7.20 2.78 8.81
C GLU A 64 -6.81 4.19 8.36
N ASP A 65 -5.52 4.54 8.40
CA ASP A 65 -5.01 5.84 7.96
C ASP A 65 -5.32 6.11 6.50
N ILE A 66 -5.07 5.13 5.63
CA ILE A 66 -5.30 5.28 4.19
C ILE A 66 -6.80 5.28 3.86
N ILE A 67 -7.61 4.49 4.57
CA ILE A 67 -9.08 4.51 4.43
C ILE A 67 -9.62 5.89 4.84
N ALA A 68 -9.22 6.39 6.01
CA ALA A 68 -9.66 7.69 6.51
C ALA A 68 -9.23 8.82 5.57
N ARG A 69 -8.00 8.77 5.05
CA ARG A 69 -7.49 9.73 4.07
C ARG A 69 -8.32 9.74 2.78
N LEU A 70 -8.55 8.57 2.18
CA LEU A 70 -9.35 8.45 0.96
C LEU A 70 -10.76 8.98 1.17
N LEU A 71 -11.42 8.60 2.27
CA LEU A 71 -12.77 9.09 2.59
C LEU A 71 -12.82 10.62 2.75
N ALA A 72 -11.80 11.21 3.38
CA ALA A 72 -11.70 12.66 3.50
C ALA A 72 -11.52 13.34 2.14
N ASP A 73 -10.69 12.78 1.26
CA ASP A 73 -10.47 13.31 -0.09
C ASP A 73 -11.74 13.21 -0.96
N PHE A 74 -12.46 12.09 -0.89
CA PHE A 74 -13.75 11.94 -1.58
C PHE A 74 -14.80 12.92 -1.06
N ALA A 75 -14.87 13.12 0.27
CA ALA A 75 -15.78 14.08 0.88
C ALA A 75 -15.44 15.53 0.48
N ALA A 76 -14.15 15.89 0.45
CA ALA A 76 -13.69 17.21 0.01
C ALA A 76 -13.98 17.49 -1.46
N ALA A 77 -13.96 16.46 -2.31
CA ALA A 77 -14.33 16.55 -3.72
C ALA A 77 -15.84 16.42 -3.98
N ASN A 78 -16.65 16.29 -2.93
CA ASN A 78 -18.11 16.09 -3.02
C ASN A 78 -18.50 14.87 -3.88
N VAL A 79 -17.68 13.81 -3.81
CA VAL A 79 -17.88 12.53 -4.48
C VAL A 79 -18.50 11.55 -3.50
N GLU A 80 -19.63 10.96 -3.86
CA GLU A 80 -20.29 9.97 -3.01
C GLU A 80 -19.49 8.66 -3.02
N THR A 81 -19.02 8.24 -1.84
CA THR A 81 -18.29 6.98 -1.64
C THR A 81 -18.51 6.49 -0.21
N SER A 82 -18.55 5.17 -0.05
CA SER A 82 -18.65 4.55 1.27
C SER A 82 -17.33 3.92 1.70
N ARG A 83 -17.12 3.78 3.01
CA ARG A 83 -16.00 3.03 3.58
C ARG A 83 -15.87 1.65 2.97
N HIS A 84 -16.99 0.95 2.77
CA HIS A 84 -17.00 -0.40 2.21
C HIS A 84 -16.41 -0.46 0.79
N VAL A 85 -16.70 0.55 -0.05
CA VAL A 85 -16.11 0.64 -1.38
C VAL A 85 -14.60 0.82 -1.30
N VAL A 86 -14.12 1.68 -0.40
CA VAL A 86 -12.69 1.92 -0.19
C VAL A 86 -11.99 0.64 0.30
N GLU A 87 -12.58 -0.07 1.25
CA GLU A 87 -12.05 -1.34 1.77
C GLU A 87 -11.93 -2.42 0.68
N ILE A 88 -12.96 -2.56 -0.17
CA ILE A 88 -12.91 -3.50 -1.30
C ILE A 88 -11.78 -3.16 -2.27
N GLN A 89 -11.63 -1.87 -2.62
CA GLN A 89 -10.58 -1.44 -3.54
C GLN A 89 -9.19 -1.63 -2.93
N LEU A 90 -9.03 -1.34 -1.65
CA LEU A 90 -7.78 -1.54 -0.93
C LEU A 90 -7.38 -3.02 -0.90
N GLN A 91 -8.32 -3.93 -0.63
CA GLN A 91 -8.06 -5.37 -0.68
C GLN A 91 -7.68 -5.83 -2.09
N ARG A 92 -8.49 -5.46 -3.09
CA ARG A 92 -8.26 -5.83 -4.50
C ARG A 92 -6.89 -5.37 -5.00
N LEU A 93 -6.59 -4.08 -4.81
CA LEU A 93 -5.33 -3.49 -5.26
C LEU A 93 -4.14 -3.93 -4.41
N GLY A 94 -4.39 -4.34 -3.15
CA GLY A 94 -3.39 -4.97 -2.30
C GLY A 94 -2.94 -6.33 -2.84
N GLU A 95 -3.87 -7.17 -3.27
CA GLU A 95 -3.55 -8.46 -3.90
C GLU A 95 -2.80 -8.26 -5.24
N GLU A 96 -3.23 -7.29 -6.05
CA GLU A 96 -2.54 -6.94 -7.30
C GLU A 96 -1.11 -6.43 -7.03
N ALA A 97 -0.93 -5.59 -6.02
CA ALA A 97 0.37 -5.08 -5.62
C ALA A 97 1.31 -6.19 -5.16
N LYS A 98 0.82 -7.13 -4.34
CA LYS A 98 1.60 -8.30 -3.90
C LYS A 98 2.05 -9.15 -5.08
N ALA A 99 1.11 -9.50 -5.98
CA ALA A 99 1.41 -10.29 -7.16
C ALA A 99 2.44 -9.58 -8.07
N ALA A 100 2.29 -8.28 -8.26
CA ALA A 100 3.20 -7.48 -9.08
C ALA A 100 4.62 -7.42 -8.49
N VAL A 101 4.76 -7.31 -7.17
CA VAL A 101 6.08 -7.27 -6.51
C VAL A 101 6.76 -8.64 -6.56
N LEU A 102 6.01 -9.73 -6.36
CA LEU A 102 6.52 -11.09 -6.48
C LEU A 102 6.96 -11.43 -7.91
N ALA A 103 6.29 -10.90 -8.94
CA ALA A 103 6.67 -11.10 -10.34
C ALA A 103 7.92 -10.30 -10.77
N GLN A 104 8.39 -9.35 -9.95
CA GLN A 104 9.55 -8.49 -10.22
C GLN A 104 10.84 -8.96 -9.53
N GLY A 105 10.76 -9.98 -8.67
CA GLY A 105 11.91 -10.63 -8.01
C GLY A 105 12.26 -11.95 -8.65
#